data_AF-A0A842Q3P7-F1
#
_entry.id   AF-A0A842Q3P7-F1
#
_cell.length_a   1.000
_cell.length_b   1.000
_cell.length_c   1.000
_cell.angle_alpha   90.00
_cell.angle_beta   90.00
_cell.angle_gamma   90.00
#
_symmetry.space_group_name_H-M   'P 1'
#
loop_
_entity.id
_entity.type
_entity.pdbx_description
1 polymer ?
#
loop_
_entity_poly.entity_id
_entity_poly.type
_entity_poly.pdbx_seq_one_letter_code
_entity_poly.pdbx_strand_id
1 'polypeptide(L)'
;IEERGFSDQLLSAVIEFSSDGIENPYYLIYNYKLDSFYPFVPTNTTINQRRRNNQAEMKIMAAVTDDKLPFEKDMTRWYPIWDLPL
;
A
#
# COMPACT_ATOMS: atom_id res chain seq x y z
N ILE A 1 -14.07 24.29 -15.97
CA ILE A 1 -12.81 24.01 -15.25
C ILE A 1 -12.26 22.77 -15.91
N GLU A 2 -11.25 22.92 -16.75
CA GLU A 2 -10.66 21.82 -17.52
C GLU A 2 -9.91 20.88 -16.56
N GLU A 3 -10.44 19.67 -16.36
CA GLU A 3 -9.72 18.57 -15.71
C GLU A 3 -8.61 18.11 -16.68
N ARG A 4 -7.51 18.86 -16.69
CA ARG A 4 -6.31 18.54 -17.46
C ARG A 4 -5.72 17.23 -16.95
N GLY A 5 -5.92 16.13 -17.69
CA GLY A 5 -4.89 15.13 -17.99
C GLY A 5 -4.15 14.42 -16.83
N PHE A 6 -4.57 14.53 -15.57
CA PHE A 6 -3.92 13.86 -14.44
C PHE A 6 -4.38 12.42 -14.23
N SER A 7 -5.52 12.02 -14.82
CA SER A 7 -6.02 10.64 -14.71
C SER A 7 -5.05 9.61 -15.26
N ASP A 8 -4.25 9.96 -16.28
CA ASP A 8 -3.25 9.05 -16.88
C ASP A 8 -1.92 8.98 -16.10
N GLN A 9 -1.72 9.83 -15.08
CA GLN A 9 -0.48 9.87 -14.30
C GLN A 9 -0.66 9.41 -12.84
N LEU A 10 -1.90 9.21 -12.38
CA LEU A 10 -2.16 8.74 -11.02
C LEU A 10 -2.01 7.21 -10.96
N LEU A 11 -0.81 6.74 -10.61
CA LEU A 11 -0.52 5.31 -10.57
C LEU A 11 -1.15 4.62 -9.36
N SER A 12 -1.14 5.27 -8.19
CA SER A 12 -1.65 4.71 -6.94
C SER A 12 -1.94 5.79 -5.90
N ALA A 13 -2.84 5.50 -4.96
CA ALA A 13 -3.01 6.27 -3.72
C ALA A 13 -2.44 5.49 -2.55
N VAL A 14 -1.85 6.18 -1.57
CA VAL A 14 -1.24 5.57 -0.39
C VAL A 14 -1.92 6.09 0.86
N ILE A 15 -2.39 5.17 1.69
CA ILE A 15 -2.98 5.47 2.99
C ILE A 15 -2.03 4.92 4.06
N GLU A 16 -1.51 5.80 4.90
CA GLU A 16 -0.70 5.41 6.06
C GLU A 16 -1.60 5.08 7.25
N PHE A 17 -1.28 3.97 7.92
CA PHE A 17 -1.80 3.62 9.22
C PHE A 17 -0.65 3.56 10.22
N SER A 18 -0.58 4.60 11.04
CA SER A 18 0.31 4.70 12.19
C SER A 18 -0.52 5.01 13.45
N SER A 19 0.01 4.67 14.61
CA SER A 19 -0.58 5.01 15.92
C SER A 19 0.55 5.38 16.87
N ASP A 20 0.26 6.21 17.87
CA ASP A 20 1.24 6.56 18.90
C ASP A 20 1.86 5.30 19.50
N GLY A 21 3.19 5.15 19.37
CA GLY A 21 3.96 4.01 19.86
C GLY A 21 4.17 2.86 18.86
N ILE A 22 3.66 2.93 17.63
CA ILE A 22 4.02 1.96 16.57
C ILE A 22 5.30 2.44 15.87
N GLU A 23 6.41 1.72 16.09
CA GLU A 23 7.70 2.05 15.45
C GLU A 23 7.73 1.87 13.93
N ASN A 24 6.81 1.07 13.37
CA ASN A 24 6.78 0.78 11.93
C ASN A 24 5.37 1.00 11.35
N PRO A 25 5.12 2.09 10.60
CA PRO A 25 3.84 2.30 9.93
C PRO A 25 3.58 1.19 8.90
N TYR A 26 2.30 0.91 8.67
CA TYR A 26 1.87 0.08 7.55
C TYR A 26 0.99 0.88 6.61
N TYR A 27 0.98 0.48 5.35
CA TYR A 27 0.33 1.21 4.28
C TYR A 27 -0.72 0.34 3.60
N LEU A 28 -1.77 0.98 3.14
CA LEU A 28 -2.69 0.41 2.17
C LEU A 28 -2.55 1.19 0.86
N ILE A 29 -2.23 0.50 -0.22
CA ILE A 29 -2.00 1.10 -1.52
C ILE A 29 -3.17 0.74 -2.42
N TYR A 30 -3.84 1.75 -2.97
CA TYR A 30 -4.89 1.58 -3.98
C TYR A 30 -4.29 1.76 -5.37
N ASN A 31 -4.46 0.75 -6.24
CA ASN A 31 -4.01 0.78 -7.62
C ASN A 31 -5.17 1.15 -8.55
N TYR A 32 -5.11 2.36 -9.13
CA TYR A 32 -6.15 2.85 -10.05
C TYR A 32 -6.30 2.01 -11.32
N LYS A 33 -5.25 1.30 -11.76
CA LYS A 33 -5.31 0.43 -12.96
C LYS A 33 -5.96 -0.91 -12.70
N LEU A 34 -5.84 -1.42 -11.48
CA LEU A 34 -6.37 -2.73 -11.09
C LEU A 34 -7.66 -2.63 -10.29
N ASP A 35 -8.05 -1.41 -9.91
CA ASP A 35 -9.20 -1.11 -9.04
C ASP A 35 -9.17 -1.95 -7.74
N SER A 36 -7.99 -2.07 -7.15
CA SER A 36 -7.74 -2.96 -6.04
C SER A 36 -6.72 -2.42 -5.06
N PHE A 37 -6.81 -2.88 -3.82
CA PHE A 37 -5.93 -2.53 -2.72
C PHE A 37 -4.93 -3.63 -2.44
N TYR A 38 -3.74 -3.26 -1.99
CA TYR A 38 -2.81 -4.21 -1.40
C TYR A 38 -2.10 -3.59 -0.18
N PRO A 39 -1.89 -4.38 0.87
CA PRO A 39 -1.14 -3.93 2.03
C PRO A 39 0.36 -3.91 1.71
N PHE A 40 1.04 -2.94 2.29
CA PHE A 40 2.49 -2.81 2.22
C PHE A 40 3.05 -2.49 3.61
N VAL A 41 3.93 -3.36 4.10
CA VAL A 41 4.49 -3.25 5.46
C VAL A 41 6.01 -3.25 5.37
N PRO A 42 6.68 -2.08 5.40
CA PRO A 42 8.14 -2.05 5.43
C PRO A 42 8.67 -2.60 6.77
N THR A 43 9.77 -3.34 6.75
CA THR A 43 10.48 -3.75 7.96
C THR A 43 11.67 -2.84 8.19
N ASN A 44 11.73 -2.18 9.36
CA ASN A 44 12.87 -1.40 9.88
C ASN A 44 13.60 -0.55 8.83
N THR A 45 13.26 0.74 8.81
CA THR A 45 13.68 1.77 7.84
C THR A 45 15.15 2.19 7.93
N THR A 46 16.07 1.25 8.18
CA THR A 46 17.50 1.53 7.96
C THR A 46 17.71 1.77 6.46
N ILE A 47 18.15 2.98 6.12
CA ILE A 47 18.20 3.64 4.79
C ILE A 47 18.69 2.78 3.60
N ASN A 48 19.31 1.62 3.82
CA ASN A 48 19.88 0.76 2.79
C ASN A 48 19.24 -0.62 2.63
N GLN A 49 18.15 -0.95 3.35
CA GLN A 49 17.48 -2.25 3.21
C GLN A 49 15.98 -2.09 2.95
N ARG A 50 15.60 -2.04 1.66
CA ARG A 50 14.21 -2.13 1.21
C ARG A 50 13.68 -3.55 1.45
N ARG A 51 13.15 -3.79 2.65
CA ARG A 51 12.57 -5.08 3.05
C ARG A 51 11.14 -4.89 3.50
N ARG A 52 10.29 -5.85 3.13
CA ARG A 52 8.86 -5.86 3.44
C ARG A 52 8.46 -7.10 4.23
N ASN A 53 7.46 -6.96 5.09
CA ASN A 53 6.92 -8.04 5.89
C ASN A 53 5.72 -8.69 5.19
N ASN A 54 5.99 -9.60 4.25
CA ASN A 54 4.95 -10.33 3.52
C ASN A 54 3.95 -11.04 4.46
N GLN A 55 4.39 -11.51 5.64
CA GLN A 55 3.51 -12.19 6.59
C GLN A 55 2.50 -11.22 7.20
N ALA A 56 2.95 -10.01 7.57
CA ALA A 56 2.04 -8.97 8.08
C ALA A 56 1.07 -8.50 6.98
N GLU A 57 1.57 -8.32 5.75
CA GLU A 57 0.73 -7.94 4.61
C GLU A 57 -0.39 -8.96 4.36
N MET A 58 -0.08 -10.26 4.31
CA MET A 58 -1.11 -11.31 4.16
C MET A 58 -2.10 -11.35 5.33
N LYS A 59 -1.63 -11.10 6.57
CA LYS A 59 -2.52 -11.03 7.74
C LYS A 59 -3.50 -9.86 7.64
N ILE A 60 -3.04 -8.69 7.18
CA ILE A 60 -3.89 -7.52 6.97
C ILE A 60 -4.95 -7.84 5.90
N MET A 61 -4.53 -8.37 4.76
CA MET A 61 -5.45 -8.77 3.69
C MET A 61 -6.50 -9.79 4.19
N ALA A 62 -6.10 -10.78 4.99
CA ALA A 62 -7.04 -11.77 5.54
C ALA A 62 -7.97 -11.19 6.62
N ALA A 63 -7.51 -10.20 7.38
CA ALA A 63 -8.29 -9.57 8.44
C ALA A 63 -9.35 -8.60 7.90
N VAL A 64 -9.07 -7.94 6.78
CA VAL A 64 -10.05 -7.07 6.11
C VAL A 64 -10.89 -7.95 5.20
N THR A 65 -12.12 -8.24 5.61
CA THR A 65 -13.04 -9.12 4.89
C THR A 65 -13.30 -8.60 3.46
N ASP A 66 -13.28 -9.51 2.47
CA ASP A 66 -13.41 -9.26 1.01
C ASP A 66 -14.69 -8.47 0.63
N ASP A 67 -15.67 -8.33 1.54
CA ASP A 67 -16.93 -7.62 1.32
C ASP A 67 -16.83 -6.09 1.47
N LYS A 68 -15.77 -5.58 2.10
CA LYS A 68 -15.62 -4.13 2.38
C LYS A 68 -14.60 -3.43 1.49
N LEU A 69 -13.62 -4.16 0.95
CA LEU A 69 -12.52 -3.60 0.16
C LEU A 69 -12.04 -4.61 -0.87
N PRO A 70 -11.93 -4.23 -2.16
CA PRO A 70 -11.40 -5.12 -3.19
C PRO A 70 -9.88 -5.28 -3.03
N PHE A 71 -9.41 -6.43 -2.55
CA PHE A 71 -7.97 -6.70 -2.45
C PHE A 71 -7.41 -7.39 -3.70
N GLU A 72 -6.20 -7.00 -4.08
CA GLU A 72 -5.42 -7.68 -5.11
C GLU A 72 -4.89 -9.01 -4.58
N LYS A 73 -5.27 -10.11 -5.23
CA LYS A 73 -4.92 -11.47 -4.82
C LYS A 73 -3.56 -11.92 -5.38
N ASP A 74 -3.13 -11.31 -6.48
CA ASP A 74 -1.83 -11.57 -7.11
C ASP A 74 -0.74 -10.68 -6.51
N MET A 75 0.04 -11.25 -5.59
CA MET A 75 1.16 -10.55 -4.94
C MET A 75 2.24 -10.04 -5.90
N THR A 76 2.30 -10.54 -7.14
CA THR A 76 3.26 -10.03 -8.15
C THR A 76 2.88 -8.64 -8.66
N ARG A 77 1.62 -8.24 -8.46
CA ARG A 77 1.07 -6.91 -8.78
C ARG A 77 1.18 -5.93 -7.63
N TRP A 78 1.72 -6.36 -6.50
CA TRP A 78 1.95 -5.50 -5.35
C TRP A 78 3.28 -4.78 -5.56
N TYR A 79 3.20 -3.54 -6.05
CA TYR A 79 4.36 -2.70 -6.31
C TYR A 79 4.74 -1.93 -5.04
N PRO A 80 5.72 -2.38 -4.25
CA PRO A 80 6.07 -1.70 -3.02
C PRO A 80 6.56 -0.28 -3.31
N ILE A 81 5.96 0.72 -2.65
CA ILE A 81 6.35 2.12 -2.79
C ILE A 81 7.27 2.47 -1.64
N TRP A 82 8.53 2.79 -1.98
CA TRP A 82 9.55 3.22 -1.03
C TRP A 82 9.73 4.73 -1.12
N ASP A 83 10.30 5.33 -0.08
CA ASP A 83 10.70 6.75 -0.08
C ASP A 83 9.51 7.71 -0.30
N LEU A 84 8.36 7.40 0.30
CA LEU A 84 7.17 8.24 0.26
C LEU A 84 7.42 9.58 0.97
N PRO A 85 7.17 10.73 0.31
CA PRO A 85 7.15 12.03 0.99
C PRO A 85 5.80 12.17 1.70
N LEU A 86 5.71 11.65 2.93
CA LEU A 86 4.53 11.78 3.80
C LEU A 86 4.66 13.01 4.71
#